data_AF-A0A1W2B703-F1
#
_entry.id   AF-A0A1W2B703-F1
#
_cell.length_a   1.000
_cell.length_b   1.000
_cell.length_c   1.000
_cell.angle_alpha   90.00
_cell.angle_beta   90.00
_cell.angle_gamma   90.00
#
_symmetry.space_group_name_H-M   'P 1'
#
loop_
_entity.id
_entity.type
_entity.pdbx_description
1 polymer ?
#
loop_
_entity_poly.entity_id
_entity_poly.type
_entity_poly.pdbx_seq_one_letter_code
_entity_poly.pdbx_strand_id
1 'polypeptide(L)' 'MSNPVQSSKSRLAELVSLDISIPDAAARIGITKNRAYAIWAEIKRELGPQAA' A
#
# COMPACT_ATOMS: atom_id res chain seq x y z
N MET A 1 -3.60 18.36 9.01
CA MET A 1 -3.72 18.06 7.56
C MET A 1 -2.98 16.75 7.32
N SER A 2 -3.67 15.69 6.94
CA SER A 2 -3.08 14.35 6.75
C SER A 2 -2.18 14.34 5.52
N ASN A 3 -0.93 13.93 5.66
CA ASN A 3 0.02 13.86 4.55
C ASN A 3 -0.53 12.94 3.43
N PRO A 4 -0.58 13.38 2.17
CA PRO A 4 -1.18 12.61 1.06
C PRO A 4 -0.46 11.27 0.81
N VAL A 5 0.83 11.18 1.15
CA VAL A 5 1.64 9.96 1.05
C VAL A 5 1.21 8.91 2.08
N GLN A 6 0.95 9.34 3.32
CA GLN A 6 0.52 8.45 4.41
C GLN A 6 -0.90 7.93 4.13
N SER A 7 -1.76 8.77 3.56
CA SER A 7 -3.11 8.39 3.12
C SER A 7 -3.09 7.28 2.06
N SER A 8 -2.20 7.39 1.06
CA SER A 8 -2.09 6.39 -0.01
C SER A 8 -1.61 5.02 0.49
N LYS A 9 -0.69 4.99 1.45
CA LYS A 9 -0.16 3.76 2.05
C LYS A 9 -1.21 3.04 2.89
N SER A 10 -1.89 3.76 3.79
CA SER A 10 -2.97 3.19 4.61
C SER A 10 -4.11 2.67 3.73
N ARG A 11 -4.51 3.44 2.72
CA ARG A 11 -5.60 3.04 1.83
C ARG A 11 -5.26 1.82 0.97
N LEU A 12 -4.01 1.71 0.50
CA LEU A 12 -3.55 0.52 -0.20
C LEU A 12 -3.58 -0.71 0.72
N ALA A 13 -3.10 -0.58 1.96
CA ALA A 13 -3.10 -1.67 2.95
C ALA A 13 -4.52 -2.15 3.28
N GLU A 14 -5.46 -1.22 3.50
CA GLU A 14 -6.87 -1.53 3.74
C GLU A 14 -7.46 -2.35 2.60
N LEU A 15 -7.28 -1.91 1.35
CA LEU A 15 -7.83 -2.61 0.19
C LEU A 15 -7.24 -4.02 0.03
N VAL A 16 -5.92 -4.15 0.19
CA VAL A 16 -5.26 -5.47 0.10
C VAL A 16 -5.69 -6.41 1.23
N SER A 17 -5.99 -5.89 2.43
CA SER A 17 -6.55 -6.70 3.53
C SER A 17 -7.97 -7.21 3.28
N LEU A 18 -8.68 -6.64 2.30
CA LEU A 18 -10.00 -7.07 1.84
C LEU A 18 -9.90 -8.01 0.62
N ASP A 19 -8.75 -8.69 0.45
CA ASP A 19 -8.44 -9.56 -0.69
C ASP A 19 -8.47 -8.88 -2.07
N ILE A 20 -8.39 -7.54 -2.12
CA ILE A 20 -8.27 -6.81 -3.39
C ILE A 20 -6.83 -6.93 -3.90
N SER A 21 -6.67 -7.29 -5.17
CA SER A 21 -5.36 -7.37 -5.80
C SER A 21 -4.66 -6.01 -5.78
N ILE A 22 -3.32 -5.99 -5.64
CA ILE A 22 -2.54 -4.74 -5.64
C ILE A 22 -2.81 -3.88 -6.89
N PRO A 23 -2.89 -4.45 -8.13
CA PRO A 23 -3.26 -3.67 -9.32
C PRO A 23 -4.64 -3.02 -9.23
N ASP A 24 -5.64 -3.72 -8.70
CA ASP A 24 -7.01 -3.18 -8.57
C ASP A 24 -7.09 -2.13 -7.46
N ALA A 25 -6.40 -2.36 -6.34
CA ALA A 25 -6.28 -1.39 -5.27
C ALA A 25 -5.59 -0.10 -5.76
N ALA A 26 -4.56 -0.22 -6.60
CA ALA A 26 -3.88 0.91 -7.24
C ALA A 26 -4.86 1.76 -8.08
N ALA A 27 -5.68 1.10 -8.91
CA ALA A 27 -6.69 1.77 -9.72
C ALA A 27 -7.74 2.50 -8.86
N ARG A 28 -8.19 1.89 -7.76
CA ARG A 28 -9.18 2.49 -6.84
C ARG A 28 -8.68 3.73 -6.11
N ILE A 29 -7.38 3.82 -5.84
CA ILE A 29 -6.78 4.97 -5.14
C ILE A 29 -6.07 5.95 -6.08
N GLY A 30 -6.16 5.73 -7.40
CA GLY A 30 -5.64 6.64 -8.42
C GLY A 30 -4.11 6.67 -8.52
N ILE A 31 -3.42 5.55 -8.26
CA ILE A 31 -1.96 5.46 -8.40
C ILE A 31 -1.54 4.43 -9.47
N THR A 32 -0.31 4.55 -9.97
CA THR A 32 0.24 3.59 -10.93
C THR A 32 0.53 2.24 -10.27
N LYS A 33 0.46 1.15 -11.06
CA LYS A 33 0.78 -0.21 -10.59
C LYS A 33 2.18 -0.27 -9.97
N ASN A 34 3.18 0.31 -10.63
CA ASN A 34 4.55 0.34 -10.11
C ASN A 34 4.65 1.04 -8.75
N ARG A 35 3.93 2.15 -8.56
CA ARG A 35 3.90 2.86 -7.28
C ARG A 35 3.23 2.02 -6.19
N ALA A 36 2.14 1.32 -6.51
CA ALA A 36 1.46 0.44 -5.57
C ALA A 36 2.36 -0.72 -5.11
N TYR A 37 3.10 -1.36 -6.02
CA TYR A 37 4.06 -2.41 -5.64
C TYR A 37 5.20 -1.88 -4.76
N ALA A 38 5.72 -0.68 -5.05
CA ALA A 38 6.74 -0.04 -4.20
C ALA A 38 6.21 0.24 -2.79
N ILE A 39 5.01 0.82 -2.68
CA ILE A 39 4.35 1.07 -1.39
C ILE A 39 4.08 -0.25 -0.66
N TRP A 40 3.63 -1.30 -1.35
CA TRP A 40 3.40 -2.61 -0.75
C TRP A 40 4.69 -3.26 -0.25
N ALA A 41 5.80 -3.11 -0.95
CA ALA A 41 7.11 -3.54 -0.47
C ALA A 41 7.54 -2.78 0.79
N GLU A 42 7.31 -1.46 0.84
CA GLU A 42 7.54 -0.64 2.03
C GLU A 42 6.69 -1.11 3.22
N ILE A 43 5.40 -1.40 3.00
CA ILE A 43 4.48 -1.94 4.02
C ILE A 43 5.01 -3.29 4.54
N LYS A 44 5.37 -4.22 3.64
CA LYS A 44 5.93 -5.51 4.05
C LYS A 44 7.24 -5.38 4.83
N ARG A 45 8.07 -4.40 4.49
CA ARG A 45 9.31 -4.13 5.23
C ARG A 45 9.04 -3.61 6.64
N GLU A 46 7.97 -2.84 6.83
CA GLU A 46 7.56 -2.34 8.15
C GLU A 46 6.82 -3.39 9.00
N LEU A 47 6.05 -4.29 8.35
CA LEU A 47 5.27 -5.34 9.02
C LEU A 47 6.02 -6.68 9.15
N GLY A 48 7.04 -6.91 8.34
CA GLY A 48 7.90 -8.09 8.45
C GLY A 48 8.58 -8.12 9.82
N PRO A 49 9.15 -9.27 10.23
CA PRO A 49 9.93 -9.30 11.45
C PRO A 49 10.94 -8.17 11.36
N GLN A 50 10.97 -7.29 12.36
CA GLN A 50 12.20 -6.58 12.70
C GLN A 50 13.19 -7.71 12.99
N ALA A 51 13.83 -8.22 11.94
CA ALA A 51 14.62 -9.42 12.02
C ALA A 51 15.90 -9.03 12.77
N ALA A 52 15.83 -9.30 14.08
CA ALA A 52 16.84 -9.23 15.14
C ALA A 52 17.18 -7.83 15.66
#